data_AF-A0A8H6U280-F1
#
_entry.id   AF-A0A8H6U280-F1
#
_cell.length_a   1.000
_cell.length_b   1.000
_cell.length_c   1.000
_cell.angle_alpha   90.00
_cell.angle_beta   90.00
_cell.angle_gamma   90.00
#
_symmetry.space_group_name_H-M   'P 1'
#
loop_
_entity.id
_entity.type
_entity.pdbx_description
1 polymer ?
#
loop_
_entity_poly.entity_id
_entity_poly.type
_entity_poly.pdbx_seq_one_letter_code
_entity_poly.pdbx_strand_id
1 'polypeptide(L)'
;MWYPTSRFVLLLSLLGITRTMAHPSPDRGRSPRMGTTLSPFLLPSLQGTLRPQTTMLRVNLNPVLTPRRTRIFLHRRLAPQRLQRFRTRIRRNRMYYLLTAYSLVFADCGARSPFILCHCADAEMSPETAIDRLARVPVGLRRFLGTLFVMPLQAEDTGISARGYTQLGSGDVHLFGDCSMDLWVHEAAHAMDYADDDNALSSSSGWLDALATDTCTTDDYALTNEIEAFAQLSTTFLYILLHSNTPPPGLEIPCMQNQINYLRGLAQLDPLTLFGNRCDIDDGVVGVRHNAAPRVLDPTRTFATVPLETMQTAAPPSRGRGRNGASPRSSVRRLWSTWGLTFWALYISNSFVE
;
A
#
# COMPACT_ATOMS: atom_id res chain seq x y z
N MET A 1 -2.89 14.23 61.32
CA MET A 1 -4.31 13.97 61.64
C MET A 1 -4.69 12.67 60.91
N TRP A 2 -4.77 11.59 61.68
CA TRP A 2 -5.50 10.33 61.47
C TRP A 2 -5.81 9.82 60.04
N TYR A 3 -5.16 8.70 59.68
CA TYR A 3 -5.73 7.59 58.88
C TYR A 3 -6.95 6.97 59.62
N PRO A 4 -7.86 6.15 59.03
CA PRO A 4 -7.50 5.03 58.13
C PRO A 4 -8.55 4.50 57.10
N THR A 5 -8.06 3.53 56.32
CA THR A 5 -8.67 2.37 55.64
C THR A 5 -10.16 2.03 55.85
N SER A 6 -10.81 1.43 54.83
CA SER A 6 -11.47 0.11 54.96
C SER A 6 -11.87 -0.52 53.62
N ARG A 7 -11.53 -1.81 53.49
CA ARG A 7 -12.15 -2.78 52.57
C ARG A 7 -13.53 -3.17 53.12
N PHE A 8 -14.48 -3.53 52.26
CA PHE A 8 -15.57 -4.44 52.65
C PHE A 8 -15.82 -5.47 51.55
N VAL A 9 -15.93 -6.71 52.00
CA VAL A 9 -16.29 -7.93 51.28
C VAL A 9 -17.73 -8.26 51.71
N LEU A 10 -18.47 -8.97 50.85
CA LEU A 10 -19.35 -10.13 51.16
C LEU A 10 -20.87 -10.03 50.78
N LEU A 11 -21.25 -10.99 49.92
CA LEU A 11 -22.44 -11.87 49.88
C LEU A 11 -23.87 -11.40 49.46
N LEU A 12 -24.30 -11.96 48.31
CA LEU A 12 -25.50 -12.81 48.05
C LEU A 12 -26.78 -12.67 48.90
N SER A 13 -27.94 -12.52 48.20
CA SER A 13 -29.25 -13.21 48.34
C SER A 13 -30.32 -12.45 47.52
N LEU A 14 -30.91 -12.95 46.42
CA LEU A 14 -32.07 -13.87 46.26
C LEU A 14 -33.41 -13.43 46.91
N LEU A 15 -34.50 -13.64 46.13
CA LEU A 15 -35.95 -13.40 46.32
C LEU A 15 -36.46 -12.13 45.59
N GLY A 16 -37.42 -12.13 44.64
CA GLY A 16 -38.36 -13.14 44.15
C GLY A 16 -39.81 -12.78 44.45
N ILE A 17 -40.51 -12.02 43.57
CA ILE A 17 -41.98 -11.87 43.49
C ILE A 17 -42.36 -11.52 42.02
N THR A 18 -42.66 -12.50 41.17
CA THR A 18 -43.99 -12.89 40.66
C THR A 18 -44.91 -11.77 40.13
N ARG A 19 -45.13 -11.76 38.81
CA ARG A 19 -46.48 -11.64 38.24
C ARG A 19 -46.57 -12.27 36.85
N THR A 20 -47.41 -13.30 36.80
CA THR A 20 -47.93 -14.02 35.64
C THR A 20 -48.86 -13.13 34.83
N MET A 21 -48.87 -13.27 33.49
CA MET A 21 -50.09 -13.39 32.68
C MET A 21 -49.78 -14.01 31.30
N ALA A 22 -50.40 -15.17 31.11
CA ALA A 22 -50.84 -15.92 29.93
C ALA A 22 -50.32 -15.63 28.50
N HIS A 23 -49.91 -16.75 27.90
CA HIS A 23 -49.77 -17.12 26.48
C HIS A 23 -50.98 -16.79 25.57
N PRO A 24 -50.79 -16.70 24.23
CA PRO A 24 -50.72 -17.90 23.38
C PRO A 24 -49.51 -17.97 22.42
N SER A 25 -49.04 -19.20 22.21
CA SER A 25 -48.17 -19.68 21.12
C SER A 25 -48.95 -19.68 19.79
N PRO A 26 -48.34 -19.47 18.61
CA PRO A 26 -47.46 -20.43 17.91
C PRO A 26 -46.22 -19.69 17.33
N ASP A 27 -45.17 -20.27 16.74
CA ASP A 27 -44.96 -21.53 16.05
C ASP A 27 -43.45 -21.82 16.01
N ARG A 28 -43.09 -23.10 15.82
CA ARG A 28 -41.72 -23.61 15.85
C ARG A 28 -40.95 -23.26 14.57
N GLY A 29 -39.97 -22.37 14.68
CA GLY A 29 -38.91 -22.17 13.68
C GLY A 29 -37.53 -22.36 14.30
N ARG A 30 -36.90 -23.53 14.08
CA ARG A 30 -35.50 -23.80 14.43
C ARG A 30 -34.58 -22.79 13.72
N SER A 31 -33.91 -21.94 14.49
CA SER A 31 -32.77 -21.17 14.00
C SER A 31 -31.49 -22.00 14.20
N PRO A 32 -30.70 -22.30 13.14
CA PRO A 32 -29.42 -22.94 13.31
C PRO A 32 -28.41 -21.94 13.86
N ARG A 33 -27.85 -22.24 15.03
CA ARG A 33 -26.63 -21.60 15.52
C ARG A 33 -25.48 -21.96 14.58
N MET A 34 -25.12 -21.08 13.66
CA MET A 34 -23.78 -21.09 13.06
C MET A 34 -22.79 -20.57 14.10
N GLY A 35 -22.13 -21.50 14.79
CA GLY A 35 -20.88 -21.22 15.46
C GLY A 35 -19.75 -21.32 14.44
N THR A 36 -19.45 -20.23 13.74
CA THR A 36 -18.22 -20.11 12.96
C THR A 36 -17.11 -19.63 13.89
N THR A 37 -16.44 -20.58 14.52
CA THR A 37 -15.05 -20.39 14.96
C THR A 37 -14.22 -20.16 13.70
N LEU A 38 -13.89 -18.90 13.41
CA LEU A 38 -12.88 -18.54 12.42
C LEU A 38 -11.53 -19.02 12.95
N SER A 39 -11.11 -20.21 12.53
CA SER A 39 -9.70 -20.58 12.61
C SER A 39 -8.93 -19.59 11.73
N PRO A 40 -7.83 -18.98 12.22
CA PRO A 40 -6.97 -18.19 11.36
C PRO A 40 -6.45 -19.12 10.26
N PHE A 41 -6.85 -18.87 9.01
CA PHE A 41 -6.25 -19.48 7.84
C PHE A 41 -4.79 -19.01 7.81
N LEU A 42 -3.90 -19.82 8.39
CA LEU A 42 -2.47 -19.69 8.13
C LEU A 42 -2.27 -20.15 6.68
N LEU A 43 -2.24 -19.19 5.75
CA LEU A 43 -1.88 -19.47 4.38
C LEU A 43 -0.45 -20.05 4.37
N PRO A 44 -0.22 -21.19 3.71
CA PRO A 44 1.13 -21.71 3.53
C PRO A 44 1.97 -20.66 2.79
N SER A 45 3.24 -20.52 3.20
CA SER A 45 4.20 -19.63 2.55
C SER A 45 4.14 -19.76 1.02
N LEU A 46 3.97 -18.64 0.31
CA LEU A 46 3.93 -18.54 -1.16
C LEU A 46 5.17 -19.12 -1.84
N GLN A 47 6.26 -19.29 -1.07
CA GLN A 47 7.56 -19.78 -1.53
C GLN A 47 7.53 -21.21 -2.11
N GLY A 48 6.47 -21.99 -1.85
CA GLY A 48 6.35 -23.36 -2.38
C GLY A 48 5.76 -23.45 -3.79
N THR A 49 4.98 -22.46 -4.24
CA THR A 49 4.17 -22.54 -5.46
C THR A 49 4.64 -21.61 -6.56
N LEU A 50 5.19 -20.44 -6.21
CA LEU A 50 5.56 -19.40 -7.17
C LEU A 50 7.07 -19.36 -7.38
N ARG A 51 7.49 -19.27 -8.65
CA ARG A 51 8.87 -18.97 -9.03
C ARG A 51 9.06 -17.45 -9.25
N PRO A 52 10.07 -16.82 -8.64
CA PRO A 52 10.38 -15.42 -8.94
C PRO A 52 11.03 -15.33 -10.33
N GLN A 53 10.69 -14.30 -11.11
CA GLN A 53 11.28 -14.10 -12.44
C GLN A 53 12.57 -13.30 -12.42
N THR A 54 12.71 -12.38 -11.46
CA THR A 54 13.90 -11.53 -11.31
C THR A 54 14.31 -11.45 -9.84
N THR A 55 15.59 -11.24 -9.55
CA THR A 55 16.08 -11.16 -8.16
C THR A 55 15.75 -9.82 -7.49
N MET A 56 15.54 -8.78 -8.29
CA MET A 56 15.13 -7.45 -7.83
C MET A 56 14.52 -6.72 -9.02
N LEU A 57 13.20 -6.53 -9.03
CA LEU A 57 12.56 -5.80 -10.11
C LEU A 57 12.79 -4.30 -9.90
N ARG A 58 13.79 -3.75 -10.60
CA ARG A 58 13.99 -2.30 -10.67
C ARG A 58 13.19 -1.73 -11.82
N VAL A 59 12.02 -1.20 -11.49
CA VAL A 59 11.11 -0.62 -12.47
C VAL A 59 11.44 0.86 -12.67
N ASN A 60 11.91 1.23 -13.86
CA ASN A 60 12.03 2.64 -14.18
C ASN A 60 10.64 3.20 -14.56
N LEU A 61 9.94 3.74 -13.55
CA LEU A 61 8.65 4.40 -13.73
C LEU A 61 8.76 5.83 -14.25
N ASN A 62 9.94 6.31 -14.64
CA ASN A 62 10.01 7.62 -15.29
C ASN A 62 9.22 7.55 -16.60
N PRO A 63 8.12 8.30 -16.75
CA PRO A 63 7.43 8.34 -18.01
C PRO A 63 8.36 8.95 -19.06
N VAL A 64 8.25 8.50 -20.31
CA VAL A 64 8.81 9.21 -21.47
C VAL A 64 8.17 10.62 -21.61
N LEU A 65 7.09 10.88 -20.88
CA LEU A 65 6.39 12.15 -20.82
C LEU A 65 7.09 13.12 -19.87
N THR A 66 7.55 14.25 -20.42
CA THR A 66 8.15 15.34 -19.67
C THR A 66 7.14 15.92 -18.66
N PRO A 67 7.47 16.01 -17.35
CA PRO A 67 6.61 16.66 -16.39
C PRO A 67 6.48 18.14 -16.74
N ARG A 68 5.32 18.57 -17.28
CA ARG A 68 5.02 20.00 -17.43
C ARG A 68 4.65 20.57 -16.07
N ARG A 69 5.62 21.27 -15.46
CA ARG A 69 5.54 22.11 -14.24
C ARG A 69 4.17 22.12 -13.56
N THR A 70 3.95 21.19 -12.64
CA THR A 70 2.86 21.32 -11.66
C THR A 70 3.17 22.54 -10.78
N ARG A 71 2.28 23.54 -10.78
CA ARG A 71 2.39 24.66 -9.84
C ARG A 71 2.05 24.12 -8.46
N ILE A 72 3.07 23.85 -7.67
CA ILE A 72 2.93 23.51 -6.26
C ILE A 72 2.77 24.82 -5.51
N PHE A 73 1.60 25.06 -4.93
CA PHE A 73 1.41 26.16 -4.00
C PHE A 73 1.85 25.68 -2.62
N LEU A 74 3.09 25.97 -2.25
CA LEU A 74 3.54 25.84 -0.87
C LEU A 74 2.86 26.94 -0.04
N HIS A 75 1.69 26.64 0.52
CA HIS A 75 1.11 27.49 1.54
C HIS A 75 1.93 27.34 2.83
N ARG A 76 3.00 28.14 2.94
CA ARG A 76 3.73 28.33 4.20
C ARG A 76 2.91 29.10 5.26
N ARG A 77 1.63 29.39 4.97
CA ARG A 77 0.74 30.22 5.78
C ARG A 77 -0.61 29.53 5.99
N LEU A 78 -0.63 28.59 6.93
CA LEU A 78 -1.67 28.43 7.95
C LEU A 78 -1.05 27.74 9.17
N ALA A 79 0.13 28.20 9.60
CA ALA A 79 0.44 28.15 11.02
C ALA A 79 -0.14 29.46 11.60
N PRO A 80 -1.09 29.42 12.55
CA PRO A 80 -1.47 30.62 13.28
C PRO A 80 -0.21 31.31 13.80
N GLN A 81 -0.24 32.63 13.95
CA GLN A 81 0.87 33.44 14.51
C GLN A 81 1.29 33.05 15.94
N ARG A 82 0.74 31.95 16.47
CA ARG A 82 1.34 31.09 17.49
C ARG A 82 1.63 29.73 16.88
N LEU A 83 2.81 29.59 16.29
CA LEU A 83 3.45 28.30 16.10
C LEU A 83 3.69 27.73 17.51
N GLN A 84 2.73 26.99 18.06
CA GLN A 84 3.10 25.98 19.04
C GLN A 84 3.92 24.97 18.25
N ARG A 85 5.25 25.14 18.28
CA ARG A 85 6.19 24.05 18.04
C ARG A 85 5.72 22.90 18.93
N PHE A 86 5.04 21.92 18.36
CA PHE A 86 4.86 20.65 19.03
C PHE A 86 6.22 19.95 19.03
N ARG A 87 7.03 20.28 20.04
CA ARG A 87 8.20 19.50 20.43
C ARG A 87 7.67 18.35 21.29
N THR A 88 7.22 17.27 20.67
CA THR A 88 6.96 16.03 21.41
C THR A 88 8.32 15.38 21.72
N ARG A 89 8.66 15.34 23.02
CA ARG A 89 9.87 14.66 23.52
C ARG A 89 9.59 13.17 23.62
N ILE A 90 9.96 12.40 22.59
CA ILE A 90 10.05 10.94 22.72
C ILE A 90 11.48 10.61 23.12
N ARG A 91 11.64 9.92 24.26
CA ARG A 91 12.93 9.75 24.94
C ARG A 91 13.58 8.41 24.56
N ARG A 92 14.50 8.40 23.60
CA ARG A 92 15.61 7.43 23.52
C ARG A 92 16.85 8.14 22.93
N ASN A 93 17.95 8.15 23.68
CA ASN A 93 19.29 8.61 23.29
C ASN A 93 19.42 9.91 22.43
N ARG A 94 19.11 11.06 23.04
CA ARG A 94 19.66 12.41 22.73
C ARG A 94 19.66 12.95 21.28
N MET A 95 19.02 12.32 20.30
CA MET A 95 18.84 12.89 18.97
C MET A 95 17.37 13.24 18.76
N TYR A 96 17.07 14.52 18.54
CA TYR A 96 15.72 14.96 18.19
C TYR A 96 15.65 15.09 16.68
N TYR A 97 14.73 14.37 16.04
CA TYR A 97 14.41 14.64 14.64
C TYR A 97 13.68 15.98 14.55
N LEU A 98 14.19 16.87 13.68
CA LEU A 98 13.49 18.11 13.36
C LEU A 98 12.54 17.83 12.19
N LEU A 99 11.26 17.64 12.52
CA LEU A 99 10.22 17.36 11.53
C LEU A 99 9.54 18.67 11.06
N THR A 100 9.43 18.86 9.75
CA THR A 100 8.68 19.94 9.12
C THR A 100 7.50 19.37 8.34
N ALA A 101 6.27 19.81 8.65
CA ALA A 101 5.07 19.43 7.91
C ALA A 101 4.75 20.44 6.80
N TYR A 102 4.47 19.93 5.61
CA TYR A 102 4.03 20.67 4.43
C TYR A 102 2.59 20.27 4.11
N SER A 103 1.73 21.28 3.92
CA SER A 103 0.40 21.09 3.35
C SER A 103 0.51 21.29 1.84
N LEU A 104 0.27 20.23 1.07
CA LEU A 104 0.43 20.21 -0.39
C LEU A 104 -0.95 20.16 -1.05
N VAL A 105 -1.13 20.98 -2.08
CA VAL A 105 -2.30 20.93 -2.95
C VAL A 105 -1.81 20.74 -4.37
N PHE A 106 -2.21 19.64 -5.00
CA PHE A 106 -1.93 19.39 -6.41
C PHE A 106 -3.03 19.98 -7.28
N ALA A 107 -2.73 20.31 -8.54
CA ALA A 107 -3.72 20.96 -9.40
C ALA A 107 -4.87 20.03 -9.84
N ASP A 108 -4.63 18.72 -9.81
CA ASP A 108 -5.57 17.64 -10.06
C ASP A 108 -6.35 17.21 -8.80
N CYS A 109 -5.98 17.71 -7.62
CA CYS A 109 -6.63 17.39 -6.36
C CYS A 109 -7.03 18.68 -5.63
N GLY A 110 -8.33 18.88 -5.46
CA GLY A 110 -8.89 20.09 -4.89
C GLY A 110 -8.27 20.51 -3.56
N ALA A 111 -8.15 21.82 -3.35
CA ALA A 111 -7.60 22.41 -2.12
C ALA A 111 -8.34 22.02 -0.81
N ARG A 112 -9.48 21.34 -0.91
CA ARG A 112 -10.25 20.85 0.26
C ARG A 112 -9.72 19.52 0.81
N SER A 113 -8.84 18.82 0.09
CA SER A 113 -8.15 17.64 0.61
C SER A 113 -6.64 17.74 0.33
N PRO A 114 -5.91 18.56 1.12
CA PRO A 114 -4.47 18.68 0.97
C PRO A 114 -3.76 17.40 1.43
N PHE A 115 -2.65 17.07 0.79
CA PHE A 115 -1.73 16.03 1.25
C PHE A 115 -0.84 16.60 2.35
N ILE A 116 -0.54 15.80 3.37
CA ILE A 116 0.37 16.18 4.45
C ILE A 116 1.69 15.43 4.25
N LEU A 117 2.76 16.17 4.00
CA LEU A 117 4.12 15.65 3.90
C LEU A 117 4.94 16.13 5.09
N CYS A 118 5.37 15.21 5.94
CA CYS A 118 6.29 15.42 7.05
C CYS A 118 7.70 15.06 6.60
N HIS A 119 8.65 15.99 6.73
CA HIS A 119 10.04 15.81 6.31
C HIS A 119 10.99 16.04 7.48
N CYS A 120 11.85 15.08 7.77
CA CYS A 120 12.93 15.22 8.73
C CYS A 120 14.09 16.02 8.11
N ALA A 121 14.59 17.02 8.83
CA ALA A 121 15.61 17.93 8.31
C ALA A 121 16.92 17.26 7.88
N ASP A 122 17.21 16.06 8.40
CA ASP A 122 18.37 15.22 8.10
C ASP A 122 18.07 14.08 7.12
N ALA A 123 16.84 13.98 6.59
CA ALA A 123 16.51 12.99 5.58
C ALA A 123 17.30 13.23 4.28
N GLU A 124 17.78 12.15 3.66
CA GLU A 124 18.58 12.19 2.44
C GLU A 124 17.80 12.73 1.25
N MET A 125 16.50 12.41 1.18
CA MET A 125 15.60 12.94 0.17
C MET A 125 15.16 14.35 0.57
N SER A 126 15.43 15.34 -0.29
CA SER A 126 14.95 16.71 -0.07
C SER A 126 13.42 16.81 -0.13
N PRO A 127 12.81 17.82 0.53
CA PRO A 127 11.35 18.00 0.45
C PRO A 127 10.90 18.26 -0.99
N GLU A 128 11.68 18.96 -1.81
CA GLU A 128 11.34 19.19 -3.23
C GLU A 128 11.32 17.88 -4.02
N THR A 129 12.30 17.00 -3.81
CA THR A 129 12.34 15.68 -4.45
C THR A 129 11.17 14.82 -3.99
N ALA A 130 10.85 14.82 -2.69
CA ALA A 130 9.70 14.09 -2.16
C ALA A 130 8.38 14.58 -2.78
N ILE A 131 8.20 15.91 -2.91
CA ILE A 131 7.01 16.49 -3.55
C ILE A 131 6.97 16.12 -5.05
N ASP A 132 8.10 16.17 -5.76
CA ASP A 132 8.16 15.77 -7.18
C ASP A 132 7.80 14.29 -7.37
N ARG A 133 8.29 13.40 -6.49
CA ARG A 133 7.98 11.97 -6.55
C ARG A 133 6.52 11.69 -6.22
N LEU A 134 5.98 12.32 -5.17
CA LEU A 134 4.55 12.27 -4.88
C LEU A 134 3.71 12.77 -6.07
N ALA A 135 4.16 13.84 -6.74
CA ALA A 135 3.47 14.39 -7.91
C ALA A 135 3.41 13.41 -9.10
N ARG A 136 4.34 12.45 -9.18
CA ARG A 136 4.45 11.44 -10.24
C ARG A 136 3.69 10.15 -9.94
N VAL A 137 3.28 9.91 -8.69
CA VAL A 137 2.34 8.82 -8.37
C VAL A 137 1.02 9.12 -9.08
N PRO A 138 0.48 8.18 -9.90
CA PRO A 138 -0.78 8.38 -10.63
C PRO A 138 -1.91 8.79 -9.70
N VAL A 139 -2.80 9.68 -10.14
CA VAL A 139 -3.84 10.26 -9.28
C VAL A 139 -4.75 9.20 -8.67
N GLY A 140 -5.08 8.14 -9.43
CA GLY A 140 -5.94 7.05 -8.96
C GLY A 140 -5.31 6.26 -7.82
N LEU A 141 -3.98 6.12 -7.77
CA LEU A 141 -3.28 5.52 -6.62
C LEU A 141 -3.02 6.53 -5.51
N ARG A 142 -2.54 7.71 -5.90
CA ARG A 142 -2.12 8.77 -4.97
C ARG A 142 -3.24 9.15 -4.01
N ARG A 143 -4.50 9.11 -4.44
CA ARG A 143 -5.65 9.50 -3.62
C ARG A 143 -5.90 8.63 -2.38
N PHE A 144 -5.29 7.45 -2.30
CA PHE A 144 -5.38 6.54 -1.15
C PHE A 144 -4.30 6.79 -0.10
N LEU A 145 -3.26 7.56 -0.43
CA LEU A 145 -2.17 7.89 0.50
C LEU A 145 -2.67 8.77 1.64
N GLY A 146 -2.21 8.48 2.85
CA GLY A 146 -2.45 9.27 4.05
C GLY A 146 -1.36 10.34 4.24
N THR A 147 -0.87 10.45 5.47
CA THR A 147 0.28 11.29 5.81
C THR A 147 1.56 10.64 5.31
N LEU A 148 2.44 11.42 4.69
CA LEU A 148 3.73 10.94 4.22
C LEU A 148 4.83 11.40 5.16
N PHE A 149 5.74 10.50 5.52
CA PHE A 149 6.88 10.76 6.37
C PHE A 149 8.17 10.45 5.60
N VAL A 150 8.99 11.48 5.35
CA VAL A 150 10.31 11.35 4.75
C VAL A 150 11.35 11.48 5.84
N MET A 151 12.00 10.36 6.12
CA MET A 151 12.85 10.13 7.28
C MET A 151 14.29 9.82 6.84
N PRO A 152 15.30 10.13 7.66
CA PRO A 152 16.67 9.71 7.40
C PRO A 152 16.82 8.19 7.53
N LEU A 153 17.80 7.60 6.84
CA LEU A 153 18.32 6.30 7.25
C LEU A 153 18.97 6.43 8.64
N GLN A 154 18.79 5.42 9.48
CA GLN A 154 19.40 5.41 10.81
C GLN A 154 20.88 5.02 10.72
N ALA A 155 21.68 5.41 11.71
CA ALA A 155 23.13 5.13 11.68
C ALA A 155 23.43 3.62 11.73
N GLU A 156 22.54 2.84 12.36
CA GLU A 156 22.54 1.38 12.36
C GLU A 156 22.14 0.75 11.02
N ASP A 157 21.61 1.52 10.07
CA ASP A 157 21.25 1.06 8.72
C ASP A 157 22.48 0.94 7.79
N THR A 158 23.65 0.57 8.33
CA THR A 158 24.87 0.43 7.55
C THR A 158 24.70 -0.61 6.44
N GLY A 159 24.81 -0.20 5.19
CA GLY A 159 24.65 -1.06 4.02
C GLY A 159 23.19 -1.32 3.60
N ILE A 160 22.21 -0.69 4.26
CA ILE A 160 20.80 -0.75 3.86
C ILE A 160 20.54 0.37 2.84
N SER A 161 19.87 0.03 1.74
CA SER A 161 19.40 0.99 0.74
C SER A 161 18.12 1.70 1.20
N ALA A 162 17.64 2.67 0.42
CA ALA A 162 16.35 3.29 0.65
C ALA A 162 15.22 2.23 0.83
N ARG A 163 14.26 2.51 1.72
CA ARG A 163 13.18 1.59 2.09
C ARG A 163 11.91 2.35 2.47
N GLY A 164 10.76 1.66 2.39
CA GLY A 164 9.46 2.20 2.72
C GLY A 164 8.63 1.23 3.56
N TYR A 165 7.60 1.76 4.19
CA TYR A 165 6.44 0.96 4.59
C TYR A 165 5.18 1.83 4.61
N THR A 166 4.04 1.17 4.51
CA THR A 166 2.72 1.79 4.62
C THR A 166 2.03 1.27 5.87
N GLN A 167 1.56 2.17 6.71
CA GLN A 167 0.67 1.82 7.81
C GLN A 167 -0.69 1.45 7.23
N LEU A 168 -1.02 0.16 7.29
CA LEU A 168 -2.29 -0.37 6.79
C LEU A 168 -3.47 0.34 7.49
N GLY A 169 -4.52 0.62 6.74
CA GLY A 169 -5.73 1.32 7.20
C GLY A 169 -5.63 2.83 7.35
N SER A 170 -4.51 3.36 7.83
CA SER A 170 -4.27 4.81 7.80
C SER A 170 -3.67 5.29 6.48
N GLY A 171 -3.10 4.38 5.68
CA GLY A 171 -2.43 4.69 4.42
C GLY A 171 -1.24 5.63 4.59
N ASP A 172 -0.80 5.85 5.84
CA ASP A 172 0.35 6.69 6.12
C ASP A 172 1.61 5.99 5.60
N VAL A 173 2.44 6.71 4.86
CA VAL A 173 3.61 6.15 4.20
C VAL A 173 4.88 6.69 4.83
N HIS A 174 5.77 5.81 5.23
CA HIS A 174 7.06 6.14 5.80
C HIS A 174 8.17 5.73 4.85
N LEU A 175 8.96 6.70 4.40
CA LEU A 175 10.05 6.53 3.45
C LEU A 175 11.37 6.92 4.11
N PHE A 176 12.38 6.08 3.95
CA PHE A 176 13.70 6.24 4.55
C PHE A 176 14.76 6.26 3.44
N GLY A 177 15.60 7.29 3.43
CA GLY A 177 16.59 7.48 2.37
C GLY A 177 16.02 8.01 1.05
N ASP A 178 16.82 7.97 0.00
CA ASP A 178 16.45 8.44 -1.34
C ASP A 178 15.64 7.39 -2.13
N CYS A 179 14.39 7.16 -1.71
CA CYS A 179 13.48 6.16 -2.29
C CYS A 179 13.15 6.44 -3.76
N SER A 180 13.36 5.46 -4.63
CA SER A 180 13.04 5.50 -6.06
C SER A 180 11.53 5.45 -6.34
N MET A 181 11.10 5.84 -7.54
CA MET A 181 9.68 5.97 -7.90
C MET A 181 8.87 4.67 -7.78
N ASP A 182 9.49 3.53 -8.04
CA ASP A 182 8.90 2.20 -7.86
C ASP A 182 8.50 1.96 -6.40
N LEU A 183 9.36 2.34 -5.45
CA LEU A 183 9.02 2.24 -4.03
C LEU A 183 7.86 3.17 -3.65
N TRP A 184 7.79 4.38 -4.18
CA TRP A 184 6.64 5.28 -3.95
C TRP A 184 5.32 4.69 -4.45
N VAL A 185 5.35 4.01 -5.59
CA VAL A 185 4.16 3.35 -6.16
C VAL A 185 3.82 2.08 -5.39
N HIS A 186 4.82 1.33 -4.93
CA HIS A 186 4.64 0.16 -4.07
C HIS A 186 3.89 0.53 -2.79
N GLU A 187 4.36 1.57 -2.08
CA GLU A 187 3.68 2.04 -0.87
C GLU A 187 2.28 2.61 -1.17
N ALA A 188 2.10 3.29 -2.30
CA ALA A 188 0.77 3.73 -2.72
C ALA A 188 -0.19 2.56 -3.03
N ALA A 189 0.34 1.44 -3.54
CA ALA A 189 -0.44 0.24 -3.78
C ALA A 189 -0.89 -0.41 -2.46
N HIS A 190 -0.04 -0.44 -1.43
CA HIS A 190 -0.45 -0.86 -0.08
C HIS A 190 -1.55 0.03 0.49
N ALA A 191 -1.46 1.36 0.29
CA ALA A 191 -2.48 2.28 0.76
C ALA A 191 -3.83 2.10 0.04
N MET A 192 -3.81 1.74 -1.25
CA MET A 192 -5.01 1.38 -2.02
C MET A 192 -5.59 0.02 -1.60
N ASP A 193 -4.71 -0.96 -1.40
CA ASP A 193 -5.06 -2.33 -0.98
C ASP A 193 -5.88 -2.32 0.31
N TYR A 194 -5.39 -1.61 1.33
CA TYR A 194 -6.02 -1.44 2.64
C TYR A 194 -6.81 -0.13 2.76
N ALA A 195 -7.39 0.34 1.66
CA ALA A 195 -8.34 1.45 1.72
C ALA A 195 -9.62 1.01 2.44
N ASP A 196 -10.05 -0.23 2.22
CA ASP A 196 -11.06 -0.91 3.02
C ASP A 196 -10.37 -1.91 3.95
N ASP A 197 -10.17 -1.55 5.22
CA ASP A 197 -9.49 -2.41 6.20
C ASP A 197 -10.14 -3.79 6.36
N ASP A 198 -11.46 -3.87 6.19
CA ASP A 198 -12.21 -5.12 6.32
C ASP A 198 -12.18 -5.95 5.03
N ASN A 199 -11.84 -5.35 3.90
CA ASN A 199 -11.91 -5.96 2.57
C ASN A 199 -10.67 -5.66 1.71
N ALA A 200 -9.48 -5.85 2.29
CA ALA A 200 -8.23 -5.66 1.57
C ALA A 200 -8.19 -6.47 0.26
N LEU A 201 -7.77 -5.85 -0.84
CA LEU A 201 -7.75 -6.45 -2.17
C LEU A 201 -6.83 -7.68 -2.22
N SER A 202 -5.70 -7.63 -1.54
CA SER A 202 -4.72 -8.71 -1.40
C SER A 202 -5.22 -9.87 -0.53
N SER A 203 -6.30 -9.67 0.23
CA SER A 203 -6.92 -10.72 1.04
C SER A 203 -8.19 -11.29 0.39
N SER A 204 -8.60 -10.74 -0.75
CA SER A 204 -9.77 -11.22 -1.48
C SER A 204 -9.53 -12.65 -2.03
N SER A 205 -10.61 -13.43 -2.13
CA SER A 205 -10.52 -14.77 -2.74
C SER A 205 -10.04 -14.72 -4.19
N GLY A 206 -10.44 -13.69 -4.96
CA GLY A 206 -10.02 -13.53 -6.35
C GLY A 206 -8.51 -13.35 -6.50
N TRP A 207 -7.86 -12.60 -5.59
CA TRP A 207 -6.41 -12.45 -5.59
C TRP A 207 -5.69 -13.71 -5.16
N LEU A 208 -6.16 -14.34 -4.07
CA LEU A 208 -5.57 -15.57 -3.55
C LEU A 208 -5.68 -16.73 -4.55
N ASP A 209 -6.81 -16.85 -5.26
CA ASP A 209 -7.01 -17.84 -6.32
C ASP A 209 -6.08 -17.57 -7.51
N ALA A 210 -5.86 -16.30 -7.87
CA ALA A 210 -4.92 -15.92 -8.91
C ALA A 210 -3.47 -16.28 -8.55
N LEU A 211 -3.04 -15.98 -7.31
CA LEU A 211 -1.73 -16.38 -6.78
C LEU A 211 -1.56 -17.89 -6.75
N ALA A 212 -2.59 -18.65 -6.38
CA ALA A 212 -2.54 -20.11 -6.31
C ALA A 212 -2.52 -20.78 -7.70
N THR A 213 -3.11 -20.13 -8.71
CA THR A 213 -3.20 -20.67 -10.08
C THR A 213 -1.95 -20.41 -10.89
N ASP A 214 -1.30 -19.26 -10.66
CA ASP A 214 -0.09 -18.88 -11.37
C ASP A 214 1.13 -19.68 -10.89
N THR A 215 2.16 -19.73 -11.74
CA THR A 215 3.40 -20.50 -11.47
C THR A 215 4.59 -19.60 -11.22
N CYS A 216 4.41 -18.27 -11.31
CA CYS A 216 5.45 -17.30 -11.10
C CYS A 216 4.92 -15.97 -10.54
N THR A 217 5.84 -15.15 -10.05
CA THR A 217 5.58 -13.76 -9.64
C THR A 217 6.74 -12.86 -10.11
N THR A 218 6.64 -11.56 -9.84
CA THR A 218 7.54 -10.53 -10.39
C THR A 218 8.99 -10.69 -9.97
N ASP A 219 9.23 -10.84 -8.67
CA ASP A 219 10.56 -10.98 -8.10
C ASP A 219 10.55 -11.70 -6.75
N ASP A 220 11.74 -11.84 -6.14
CA ASP A 220 11.91 -12.48 -4.84
C ASP A 220 11.13 -11.75 -3.72
N TYR A 221 10.92 -10.44 -3.84
CA TYR A 221 10.24 -9.67 -2.80
C TYR A 221 8.73 -9.97 -2.77
N ALA A 222 8.12 -10.14 -3.95
CA ALA A 222 6.73 -10.56 -4.08
C ALA A 222 6.43 -11.94 -3.46
N LEU A 223 7.44 -12.77 -3.18
CA LEU A 223 7.26 -14.06 -2.50
C LEU A 223 7.11 -13.94 -0.97
N THR A 224 7.22 -12.73 -0.41
CA THR A 224 7.19 -12.52 1.04
C THR A 224 5.83 -12.90 1.62
N ASN A 225 4.74 -12.40 1.03
CA ASN A 225 3.35 -12.72 1.36
C ASN A 225 2.42 -12.14 0.26
N GLU A 226 1.12 -12.41 0.36
CA GLU A 226 0.10 -11.97 -0.60
C GLU A 226 -0.05 -10.45 -0.71
N ILE A 227 0.26 -9.72 0.37
CA ILE A 227 0.19 -8.26 0.46
C ILE A 227 1.36 -7.64 -0.34
N GLU A 228 2.59 -8.12 -0.11
CA GLU A 228 3.76 -7.68 -0.87
C GLU A 228 3.68 -8.13 -2.34
N ALA A 229 3.13 -9.31 -2.62
CA ALA A 229 2.87 -9.76 -3.98
C ALA A 229 1.94 -8.78 -4.72
N PHE A 230 0.88 -8.32 -4.05
CA PHE A 230 -0.09 -7.38 -4.61
C PHE A 230 0.53 -6.02 -4.93
N ALA A 231 1.27 -5.45 -3.98
CA ALA A 231 1.91 -4.14 -4.16
C ALA A 231 3.03 -4.18 -5.21
N GLN A 232 3.86 -5.24 -5.21
CA GLN A 232 4.93 -5.40 -6.18
C GLN A 232 4.38 -5.61 -7.60
N LEU A 233 3.33 -6.42 -7.74
CA LEU A 233 2.68 -6.60 -9.04
C LEU A 233 1.96 -5.33 -9.50
N SER A 234 1.34 -4.56 -8.60
CA SER A 234 0.73 -3.27 -8.94
C SER A 234 1.75 -2.28 -9.50
N THR A 235 2.95 -2.21 -8.91
CA THR A 235 4.07 -1.42 -9.43
C THR A 235 4.47 -1.85 -10.85
N THR A 236 4.54 -3.17 -11.06
CA THR A 236 4.85 -3.77 -12.36
C THR A 236 3.76 -3.51 -13.39
N PHE A 237 2.49 -3.62 -12.99
CA PHE A 237 1.33 -3.36 -13.83
C PHE A 237 1.30 -1.90 -14.27
N LEU A 238 1.62 -0.96 -13.36
CA LEU A 238 1.74 0.44 -13.71
C LEU A 238 2.81 0.68 -14.79
N TYR A 239 3.97 0.01 -14.68
CA TYR A 239 5.00 0.09 -15.73
C TYR A 239 4.47 -0.40 -17.08
N ILE A 240 3.80 -1.55 -17.10
CA ILE A 240 3.21 -2.13 -18.31
C ILE A 240 2.29 -1.10 -18.98
N LEU A 241 1.41 -0.46 -18.20
CA LEU A 241 0.52 0.58 -18.71
C LEU A 241 1.28 1.81 -19.25
N LEU A 242 2.32 2.27 -18.56
CA LEU A 242 3.15 3.40 -18.98
C LEU A 242 4.01 3.12 -20.22
N HIS A 243 4.25 1.85 -20.55
CA HIS A 243 5.12 1.40 -21.64
C HIS A 243 4.33 0.66 -22.73
N SER A 244 3.12 1.13 -23.04
CA SER A 244 2.29 0.60 -24.13
C SER A 244 2.04 -0.90 -24.03
N ASN A 245 1.72 -1.39 -22.83
CA ASN A 245 1.53 -2.80 -22.50
C ASN A 245 2.78 -3.69 -22.69
N THR A 246 3.97 -3.09 -22.68
CA THR A 246 5.24 -3.83 -22.75
C THR A 246 5.73 -4.15 -21.34
N PRO A 247 6.01 -5.43 -21.00
CA PRO A 247 6.57 -5.78 -19.71
C PRO A 247 8.01 -5.28 -19.53
N PRO A 248 8.46 -5.06 -18.29
CA PRO A 248 9.88 -4.83 -18.00
C PRO A 248 10.77 -5.91 -18.63
N PRO A 249 11.99 -5.57 -19.09
CA PRO A 249 12.92 -6.55 -19.65
C PRO A 249 13.15 -7.72 -18.69
N GLY A 250 13.01 -8.95 -19.22
CA GLY A 250 13.18 -10.18 -18.44
C GLY A 250 11.94 -10.67 -17.69
N LEU A 251 10.82 -9.93 -17.75
CA LEU A 251 9.56 -10.31 -17.15
C LEU A 251 8.64 -11.02 -18.17
N GLU A 252 8.21 -12.24 -17.87
CA GLU A 252 7.31 -13.06 -18.69
C GLU A 252 5.88 -13.05 -18.13
N ILE A 253 4.94 -12.39 -18.81
CA ILE A 253 3.55 -12.31 -18.35
C ILE A 253 2.80 -13.67 -18.29
N PRO A 254 2.95 -14.61 -19.24
CA PRO A 254 2.06 -15.78 -19.32
C PRO A 254 1.98 -16.66 -18.07
N CYS A 255 3.02 -16.76 -17.25
CA CYS A 255 2.99 -17.60 -16.05
C CYS A 255 2.38 -16.91 -14.81
N MET A 256 2.11 -15.61 -14.89
CA MET A 256 1.42 -14.79 -13.87
C MET A 256 0.17 -14.10 -14.44
N GLN A 257 -0.43 -14.71 -15.47
CA GLN A 257 -1.50 -14.09 -16.25
C GLN A 257 -2.76 -13.91 -15.40
N ASN A 258 -3.02 -14.79 -14.43
CA ASN A 258 -4.20 -14.68 -13.57
C ASN A 258 -4.07 -13.50 -12.61
N GLN A 259 -2.89 -13.30 -12.02
CA GLN A 259 -2.62 -12.14 -11.18
C GLN A 259 -2.75 -10.83 -11.98
N ILE A 260 -2.23 -10.78 -13.22
CA ILE A 260 -2.39 -9.61 -14.11
C ILE A 260 -3.86 -9.37 -14.48
N ASN A 261 -4.63 -10.43 -14.74
CA ASN A 261 -6.05 -10.32 -15.04
C ASN A 261 -6.85 -9.83 -13.84
N TYR A 262 -6.49 -10.25 -12.63
CA TYR A 262 -7.07 -9.74 -11.39
C TYR A 262 -6.88 -8.22 -11.29
N LEU A 263 -5.64 -7.72 -11.41
CA LEU A 263 -5.36 -6.27 -11.35
C LEU A 263 -6.09 -5.49 -12.44
N ARG A 264 -6.17 -6.03 -13.66
CA ARG A 264 -6.91 -5.41 -14.78
C ARG A 264 -8.42 -5.28 -14.49
N GLY A 265 -8.97 -6.16 -13.66
CA GLY A 265 -10.38 -6.14 -13.27
C GLY A 265 -10.71 -5.12 -12.17
N LEU A 266 -9.70 -4.51 -11.54
CA LEU A 266 -9.91 -3.55 -10.46
C LEU A 266 -10.24 -2.16 -11.01
N ALA A 267 -11.35 -1.58 -10.55
CA ALA A 267 -11.76 -0.22 -10.93
C ALA A 267 -10.73 0.84 -10.53
N GLN A 268 -10.00 0.60 -9.44
CA GLN A 268 -8.94 1.45 -8.92
C GLN A 268 -7.71 1.53 -9.85
N LEU A 269 -7.52 0.51 -10.70
CA LEU A 269 -6.42 0.41 -11.65
C LEU A 269 -6.89 0.55 -13.11
N ASP A 270 -8.14 0.96 -13.34
CA ASP A 270 -8.62 1.30 -14.68
C ASP A 270 -7.78 2.47 -15.24
N PRO A 271 -7.21 2.38 -16.45
CA PRO A 271 -6.33 3.42 -16.98
C PRO A 271 -6.93 4.82 -17.03
N LEU A 272 -8.26 4.95 -17.23
CA LEU A 272 -8.93 6.26 -17.31
C LEU A 272 -8.99 6.95 -15.95
N THR A 273 -9.18 6.18 -14.88
CA THR A 273 -9.21 6.70 -13.51
C THR A 273 -7.81 6.80 -12.92
N LEU A 274 -6.97 5.79 -13.13
CA LEU A 274 -5.60 5.69 -12.65
C LEU A 274 -4.74 6.88 -13.11
N PHE A 275 -4.80 7.19 -14.40
CA PHE A 275 -4.11 8.33 -15.02
C PHE A 275 -5.03 9.52 -15.28
N GLY A 276 -6.16 9.58 -14.57
CA GLY A 276 -7.10 10.69 -14.65
C GLY A 276 -6.45 12.03 -14.31
N ASN A 277 -7.18 13.11 -14.54
CA ASN A 277 -6.75 14.47 -14.24
C ASN A 277 -7.37 15.02 -12.94
N ARG A 278 -8.06 14.17 -12.16
CA ARG A 278 -8.82 14.59 -10.99
C ARG A 278 -8.81 13.55 -9.87
N CYS A 279 -8.79 14.00 -8.62
CA CYS A 279 -8.89 13.14 -7.42
C CYS A 279 -10.34 12.73 -7.08
N ASP A 280 -11.36 13.47 -7.53
CA ASP A 280 -12.79 13.18 -7.30
C ASP A 280 -13.33 12.10 -8.23
N ILE A 281 -12.66 10.96 -8.30
CA ILE A 281 -13.14 9.80 -9.04
C ILE A 281 -14.30 9.18 -8.25
N ASP A 282 -15.46 9.06 -8.90
CA ASP A 282 -16.66 8.40 -8.38
C ASP A 282 -16.70 6.97 -8.93
N ASP A 283 -15.98 6.09 -8.27
CA ASP A 283 -15.82 4.66 -8.60
C ASP A 283 -16.47 3.75 -7.55
N GLY A 284 -17.19 4.33 -6.58
CA GLY A 284 -17.78 3.59 -5.45
C GLY A 284 -16.74 3.01 -4.47
N VAL A 285 -15.45 3.37 -4.61
CA VAL A 285 -14.39 2.81 -3.77
C VAL A 285 -14.36 3.53 -2.42
N VAL A 286 -14.28 2.74 -1.35
CA VAL A 286 -14.19 3.24 0.03
C VAL A 286 -12.73 3.54 0.42
N GLY A 287 -12.52 4.26 1.53
CA GLY A 287 -11.17 4.51 2.05
C GLY A 287 -10.34 5.57 1.34
N VAL A 288 -10.90 6.24 0.34
CA VAL A 288 -10.23 7.33 -0.38
C VAL A 288 -9.98 8.51 0.57
N ARG A 289 -8.72 8.93 0.69
CA ARG A 289 -8.30 10.00 1.60
C ARG A 289 -8.33 11.37 0.93
N HIS A 290 -8.11 11.38 -0.39
CA HIS A 290 -8.09 12.59 -1.21
C HIS A 290 -9.10 12.53 -2.35
N ASN A 291 -10.34 12.96 -2.09
CA ASN A 291 -11.45 12.92 -3.06
C ASN A 291 -11.98 14.30 -3.46
N ALA A 292 -11.26 15.38 -3.13
CA ALA A 292 -11.70 16.72 -3.46
C ALA A 292 -11.43 17.05 -4.95
N ALA A 293 -12.44 17.55 -5.65
CA ALA A 293 -12.32 18.03 -7.02
C ALA A 293 -11.51 19.34 -7.10
N PRO A 294 -10.70 19.55 -8.15
CA PRO A 294 -10.10 20.87 -8.40
C PRO A 294 -11.20 21.93 -8.64
N ARG A 295 -10.96 23.16 -8.18
CA ARG A 295 -11.93 24.26 -8.37
C ARG A 295 -12.10 24.66 -9.84
N VAL A 296 -11.05 24.49 -10.63
CA VAL A 296 -11.02 24.79 -12.07
C VAL A 296 -10.35 23.60 -12.73
N LEU A 297 -11.06 22.96 -13.66
CA LEU A 297 -10.47 21.93 -14.50
C LEU A 297 -9.54 22.59 -15.51
N ASP A 298 -8.32 22.08 -15.62
CA ASP A 298 -7.40 22.44 -16.70
C ASP A 298 -7.56 21.41 -17.83
N PRO A 299 -8.33 21.71 -18.90
CA PRO A 299 -8.60 20.76 -19.97
C PRO A 299 -7.33 20.40 -20.77
N THR A 300 -6.23 21.12 -20.57
CA THR A 300 -4.96 20.86 -21.25
C THR A 300 -4.08 19.82 -20.53
N ARG A 301 -4.48 19.37 -19.34
CA ARG A 301 -3.80 18.34 -18.54
C ARG A 301 -4.41 16.95 -18.75
N THR A 302 -4.63 16.55 -19.98
CA THR A 302 -4.87 15.15 -20.29
C THR A 302 -3.51 14.46 -20.38
N PHE A 303 -3.23 13.51 -19.48
CA PHE A 303 -2.18 12.54 -19.77
C PHE A 303 -2.58 11.84 -21.06
N ALA A 304 -1.64 11.72 -22.02
CA ALA A 304 -1.89 10.93 -23.20
C ALA A 304 -1.99 9.47 -22.75
N THR A 305 -3.20 9.00 -22.46
CA THR A 305 -3.48 7.57 -22.38
C THR A 305 -3.20 7.03 -23.77
N VAL A 306 -2.13 6.26 -23.93
CA VAL A 306 -1.98 5.45 -25.14
C VAL A 306 -3.22 4.56 -25.17
N PRO A 307 -4.09 4.66 -26.19
CA PRO A 307 -5.26 3.81 -26.27
C PRO A 307 -4.81 2.36 -26.09
N LEU A 308 -5.49 1.62 -25.23
CA LEU A 308 -5.27 0.18 -25.11
C LEU A 308 -5.65 -0.40 -26.47
N GLU A 309 -4.67 -0.58 -27.37
CA GLU A 309 -4.90 -1.36 -28.57
C GLU A 309 -5.35 -2.72 -28.06
N THR A 310 -6.59 -3.08 -28.41
CA THR A 310 -7.15 -4.40 -28.20
C THR A 310 -6.10 -5.37 -28.75
N MET A 311 -5.32 -5.99 -27.88
CA MET A 311 -4.34 -6.98 -28.30
C MET A 311 -5.13 -8.05 -29.03
N GLN A 312 -5.03 -8.04 -30.36
CA GLN A 312 -5.44 -9.15 -31.18
C GLN A 312 -4.76 -10.37 -30.57
N THR A 313 -5.56 -11.36 -30.18
CA THR A 313 -5.13 -12.68 -29.76
C THR A 313 -3.96 -13.12 -30.63
N ALA A 314 -2.76 -13.11 -30.07
CA ALA A 314 -1.56 -13.53 -30.78
C ALA A 314 -1.79 -14.96 -31.27
N ALA A 315 -1.65 -15.15 -32.58
CA ALA A 315 -1.65 -16.47 -33.19
C ALA A 315 -0.56 -17.34 -32.51
N PRO A 316 -0.81 -18.64 -32.32
CA PRO A 316 0.13 -19.51 -31.61
C PRO A 316 1.49 -19.54 -32.33
N PRO A 317 2.61 -19.49 -31.57
CA PRO A 317 3.93 -19.53 -32.16
C PRO A 317 4.19 -20.86 -32.85
N SER A 318 4.66 -20.78 -34.10
CA SER A 318 5.14 -21.92 -34.87
C SER A 318 6.40 -22.51 -34.20
N ARG A 319 6.42 -23.84 -34.07
CA ARG A 319 7.51 -24.61 -33.47
C ARG A 319 8.82 -24.45 -34.25
N GLY A 320 9.71 -23.60 -33.76
CA GLY A 320 11.11 -23.53 -34.17
C GLY A 320 12.00 -24.40 -33.29
N ARG A 321 12.52 -25.49 -33.85
CA ARG A 321 13.48 -26.42 -33.23
C ARG A 321 14.89 -25.84 -33.36
N GLY A 322 15.60 -25.60 -32.26
CA GLY A 322 16.99 -25.13 -32.27
C GLY A 322 17.80 -25.67 -31.10
N ARG A 323 18.89 -26.36 -31.42
CA ARG A 323 19.78 -27.15 -30.54
C ARG A 323 20.85 -26.30 -29.83
N ASN A 324 21.21 -26.76 -28.63
CA ASN A 324 22.53 -26.91 -27.98
C ASN A 324 23.58 -25.78 -28.04
N GLY A 325 24.03 -25.37 -26.86
CA GLY A 325 25.35 -24.77 -26.61
C GLY A 325 25.61 -24.67 -25.11
N ALA A 326 26.68 -25.29 -24.63
CA ALA A 326 27.05 -25.41 -23.21
C ALA A 326 28.25 -24.52 -22.83
N SER A 327 28.39 -24.27 -21.51
CA SER A 327 29.60 -23.89 -20.74
C SER A 327 29.82 -22.38 -20.45
N PRO A 328 30.58 -21.97 -19.41
CA PRO A 328 30.60 -22.42 -18.00
C PRO A 328 30.53 -21.26 -16.96
N ARG A 329 30.18 -21.66 -15.72
CA ARG A 329 30.58 -21.13 -14.39
C ARG A 329 31.00 -19.65 -14.27
N SER A 330 30.19 -18.87 -13.54
CA SER A 330 30.67 -17.79 -12.68
C SER A 330 30.18 -18.01 -11.24
N SER A 331 31.15 -18.08 -10.32
CA SER A 331 30.93 -18.03 -8.88
C SER A 331 30.84 -16.57 -8.46
N VAL A 332 29.67 -16.12 -8.00
CA VAL A 332 29.53 -14.89 -7.22
C VAL A 332 28.71 -15.21 -5.96
N ARG A 333 29.18 -14.61 -4.87
CA ARG A 333 28.96 -14.97 -3.48
C ARG A 333 27.51 -14.78 -3.04
N ARG A 334 27.11 -15.69 -2.15
CA ARG A 334 25.93 -15.67 -1.27
C ARG A 334 26.00 -14.52 -0.26
N LEU A 335 24.85 -14.28 0.38
CA LEU A 335 24.44 -13.31 1.42
C LEU A 335 23.54 -12.29 0.71
N TRP A 336 22.21 -12.29 0.88
CA TRP A 336 21.44 -12.18 2.11
C TRP A 336 20.03 -12.81 1.97
N SER A 337 19.57 -13.59 2.95
CA SER A 337 18.18 -14.13 2.97
C SER A 337 17.62 -14.42 4.38
N THR A 338 17.94 -13.62 5.40
CA THR A 338 17.55 -13.94 6.79
C THR A 338 16.78 -12.88 7.57
N TRP A 339 16.23 -11.82 6.95
CA TRP A 339 15.74 -10.68 7.75
C TRP A 339 14.26 -10.29 7.57
N GLY A 340 13.48 -11.05 6.80
CA GLY A 340 12.01 -10.87 6.74
C GLY A 340 11.24 -11.36 7.98
N LEU A 341 11.86 -12.18 8.84
CA LEU A 341 11.14 -12.82 9.96
C LEU A 341 11.20 -12.05 11.28
N THR A 342 12.13 -11.12 11.45
CA THR A 342 12.33 -10.44 12.76
C THR A 342 11.34 -9.30 12.99
N PHE A 343 10.72 -8.75 11.94
CA PHE A 343 9.79 -7.62 12.07
C PHE A 343 8.34 -8.03 12.39
N TRP A 344 7.94 -9.27 12.08
CA TRP A 344 6.63 -9.81 12.48
C TRP A 344 6.47 -9.92 14.01
N ALA A 345 7.57 -10.18 14.74
CA ALA A 345 7.54 -10.36 16.20
C ALA A 345 7.35 -9.03 16.99
N LEU A 346 7.65 -7.88 16.39
CA LEU A 346 7.41 -6.57 17.03
C LEU A 346 5.99 -6.03 16.75
N TYR A 347 5.27 -6.61 15.79
CA TYR A 347 3.95 -6.13 15.38
C TYR A 347 2.79 -6.67 16.25
N ILE A 348 2.94 -7.81 16.92
CA ILE A 348 1.90 -8.35 17.84
C ILE A 348 2.04 -7.78 19.27
N SER A 349 3.21 -7.25 19.66
CA SER A 349 3.44 -6.83 21.05
C SER A 349 2.98 -5.41 21.40
N ASN A 350 2.54 -4.60 20.42
CA ASN A 350 2.06 -3.23 20.67
C ASN A 350 0.56 -2.99 20.42
N SER A 351 -0.21 -4.01 20.01
CA SER A 351 -1.65 -3.87 19.75
C SER A 351 -2.55 -4.30 20.92
N PHE A 352 -1.96 -4.55 22.10
CA PHE A 352 -2.69 -4.75 23.35
C PHE A 352 -1.95 -4.07 24.50
N VAL A 353 -2.10 -2.76 24.66
CA VAL A 353 -2.17 -2.05 25.95
C VAL A 353 -2.75 -0.65 25.69
N GLU A 354 -3.80 -0.34 26.46
CA GLU A 354 -4.62 0.89 26.56
C GLU A 354 -5.74 1.11 25.54
#